data_AF-A0A7R9VUL0-F1
#
_entry.id   AF-A0A7R9VUL0-F1
#
_cell.length_a   1.000
_cell.length_b   1.000
_cell.length_c   1.000
_cell.angle_alpha   90.00
_cell.angle_beta   90.00
_cell.angle_gamma   90.00
#
_symmetry.space_group_name_H-M   'P 1'
#
loop_
_entity.id
_entity.type
_entity.pdbx_description
1 polymer ?
#
loop_
_entity_poly.entity_id
_entity_poly.type
_entity_poly.pdbx_seq_one_letter_code
_entity_poly.pdbx_strand_id
1 'polypeptide(L)'
;QQFRDRIAKVRSLEMKKIQAANRLKAWNEAIFFASNVTVAVVIFAVHVATGGELSSRTVFSTVTLVNIVQLTMTKFFSFAVMGVSECYVTVSRIQTFLHSSELRVDDIVDEQAGATVSLSNVTCYWNNVTDVVGDSQTCVVKEPLSDESSSVRFALALDNVTLDFSQGNLHCIIGPVGCGKSALLQAIAGE
;
A
#
# COMPACT_ATOMS: atom_id res chain seq x y z
N GLN A 1 -18.43 26.32 -3.67
CA GLN A 1 -18.23 25.76 -5.02
C GLN A 1 -16.91 25.00 -5.19
N GLN A 2 -15.73 25.62 -5.02
CA GLN A 2 -14.44 25.05 -5.47
C GLN A 2 -14.08 23.64 -4.92
N PHE A 3 -14.38 23.33 -3.65
CA PHE A 3 -14.13 22.00 -3.09
C PHE A 3 -14.99 20.92 -3.75
N ARG A 4 -16.24 21.24 -4.07
CA ARG A 4 -17.16 20.32 -4.75
C ARG A 4 -16.64 19.96 -6.14
N ASP A 5 -16.12 20.94 -6.87
CA ASP A 5 -15.61 20.74 -8.22
C ASP A 5 -14.31 19.89 -8.21
N ARG A 6 -13.44 20.10 -7.22
CA ARG A 6 -12.26 19.25 -7.00
C ARG A 6 -12.65 17.80 -6.70
N ILE A 7 -13.60 17.58 -5.79
CA ILE A 7 -14.10 16.22 -5.46
C ILE A 7 -14.75 15.57 -6.69
N ALA A 8 -15.55 16.34 -7.45
CA ALA A 8 -16.20 15.85 -8.66
C ALA A 8 -15.16 15.42 -9.72
N LYS A 9 -14.06 16.18 -9.87
CA LYS A 9 -12.97 15.82 -10.78
C LYS A 9 -12.33 14.49 -10.38
N VAL A 10 -11.99 14.29 -9.10
CA VAL A 10 -11.41 13.03 -8.60
C VAL A 10 -12.37 11.86 -8.78
N ARG A 11 -13.66 12.03 -8.41
CA ARG A 11 -14.68 10.99 -8.59
C ARG A 11 -14.87 10.59 -10.06
N SER A 12 -14.76 11.53 -10.99
CA SER A 12 -14.87 11.21 -12.42
C SER A 12 -13.76 10.26 -12.89
N LEU A 13 -12.55 10.39 -12.32
CA LEU A 13 -11.41 9.51 -12.64
C LEU A 13 -11.58 8.13 -12.00
N GLU A 14 -12.04 8.09 -10.75
CA GLU A 14 -12.35 6.86 -10.04
C GLU A 14 -13.45 6.05 -10.76
N MET A 15 -14.56 6.72 -11.12
CA MET A 15 -15.69 6.10 -11.81
C MET A 15 -15.26 5.49 -13.16
N LYS A 16 -14.36 6.14 -13.91
CA LYS A 16 -13.81 5.57 -15.15
C LYS A 16 -13.09 4.24 -14.91
N LYS A 17 -12.29 4.14 -13.84
CA LYS A 17 -11.60 2.89 -13.47
C LYS A 17 -12.59 1.82 -13.02
N ILE A 18 -13.56 2.17 -12.17
CA ILE A 18 -14.61 1.25 -11.72
C ILE A 18 -15.43 0.73 -12.90
N GLN A 19 -15.82 1.61 -13.82
CA GLN A 19 -16.55 1.20 -15.02
C GLN A 19 -15.74 0.28 -15.91
N ALA A 20 -14.43 0.52 -16.09
CA ALA A 20 -13.58 -0.37 -16.86
C ALA A 20 -13.51 -1.79 -16.24
N ALA A 21 -13.31 -1.88 -14.92
CA ALA A 21 -13.31 -3.14 -14.20
C ALA A 21 -14.67 -3.85 -14.26
N ASN A 22 -15.76 -3.11 -14.07
CA ASN A 22 -17.12 -3.67 -14.14
C ASN A 22 -17.50 -4.11 -15.56
N ARG A 23 -17.01 -3.43 -16.61
CA ARG A 23 -17.17 -3.90 -17.99
C ARG A 23 -16.51 -5.26 -18.17
N LEU A 24 -15.27 -5.45 -17.71
CA LEU A 24 -14.60 -6.75 -17.80
C LEU A 24 -15.36 -7.84 -17.04
N LYS A 25 -15.85 -7.54 -15.83
CA LYS A 25 -16.71 -8.46 -15.07
C LYS A 25 -18.00 -8.82 -15.83
N ALA A 26 -18.66 -7.84 -16.43
CA ALA A 26 -19.88 -8.06 -17.21
C ALA A 26 -19.61 -8.92 -18.46
N TRP A 27 -18.50 -8.69 -19.17
CA TRP A 27 -18.08 -9.53 -20.29
C TRP A 27 -17.79 -10.96 -19.85
N ASN A 28 -17.12 -11.17 -18.71
CA ASN A 28 -16.86 -12.49 -18.16
C ASN A 28 -18.18 -13.25 -17.87
N GLU A 29 -19.15 -12.58 -17.24
CA GLU A 29 -20.47 -13.19 -16.96
C GLU A 29 -21.27 -13.45 -18.25
N ALA A 30 -21.21 -12.56 -19.23
CA ALA A 30 -21.83 -12.77 -20.54
C ALA A 30 -21.24 -13.97 -21.28
N ILE A 31 -19.91 -14.13 -21.26
CA ILE A 31 -19.21 -15.28 -21.83
C ILE A 31 -19.65 -16.57 -21.13
N PHE A 32 -19.84 -16.54 -19.81
CA PHE A 32 -20.33 -17.72 -19.07
C PHE A 32 -21.69 -18.19 -19.60
N PHE A 33 -22.66 -17.29 -19.79
CA PHE A 33 -23.96 -17.64 -20.36
C PHE A 33 -23.88 -18.13 -21.81
N ALA A 34 -23.12 -17.43 -22.66
CA ALA A 34 -22.98 -17.80 -24.06
C ALA A 34 -22.24 -19.13 -24.25
N SER A 35 -21.17 -19.34 -23.49
CA SER A 35 -20.31 -20.53 -23.56
C SER A 35 -21.09 -21.81 -23.31
N ASN A 36 -22.15 -21.79 -22.50
CA ASN A 36 -22.90 -23.02 -22.20
C ASN A 36 -23.55 -23.59 -23.47
N VAL A 37 -24.28 -22.72 -24.18
CA VAL A 37 -24.95 -23.08 -25.43
C VAL A 37 -23.92 -23.38 -26.52
N THR A 38 -22.88 -22.56 -26.65
CA THR A 38 -21.85 -22.75 -27.68
C THR A 38 -21.10 -24.08 -27.52
N VAL A 39 -20.69 -24.44 -26.30
CA VAL A 39 -19.97 -25.69 -26.04
C VAL A 39 -20.85 -26.89 -26.37
N ALA A 40 -22.13 -26.88 -25.98
CA ALA A 40 -23.06 -27.95 -26.31
C ALA A 40 -23.22 -28.11 -27.83
N VAL A 41 -23.40 -27.02 -28.58
CA VAL A 41 -23.51 -27.05 -30.05
C VAL A 41 -22.24 -27.60 -30.69
N VAL A 42 -21.06 -27.16 -30.23
CA VAL A 42 -19.77 -27.64 -30.77
C VAL A 42 -19.59 -29.15 -30.52
N ILE A 43 -19.90 -29.64 -29.32
CA ILE A 43 -19.78 -31.06 -28.98
C ILE A 43 -20.67 -31.90 -29.90
N PHE A 44 -21.95 -31.53 -30.05
CA PHE A 44 -22.87 -32.29 -30.91
C PHE A 44 -22.54 -32.16 -32.40
N ALA A 45 -22.10 -30.99 -32.86
CA ALA A 45 -21.66 -30.80 -34.23
C ALA A 45 -20.48 -31.74 -34.58
N VAL A 46 -19.48 -31.82 -33.70
CA VAL A 46 -18.34 -32.74 -33.87
C VAL A 46 -18.79 -34.20 -33.79
N HIS A 47 -19.70 -34.55 -32.89
CA HIS A 47 -20.22 -35.91 -32.76
C HIS A 47 -20.92 -36.38 -34.04
N VAL A 48 -21.78 -35.54 -34.63
CA VAL A 48 -22.47 -35.83 -35.89
C VAL A 48 -21.47 -35.90 -37.06
N ALA A 49 -20.50 -34.98 -37.11
CA ALA A 49 -19.47 -34.96 -38.16
C ALA A 49 -18.59 -36.22 -38.17
N THR A 50 -18.42 -36.87 -37.01
CA THR A 50 -17.65 -38.12 -36.86
C THR A 50 -18.50 -39.37 -37.16
N GLY A 51 -19.75 -39.19 -37.59
CA GLY A 51 -20.67 -40.29 -37.91
C GLY A 51 -21.42 -40.86 -36.71
N GLY A 52 -21.45 -40.15 -35.57
CA GLY A 52 -22.23 -40.55 -34.39
C GLY A 52 -23.74 -40.29 -34.56
N GLU A 53 -24.56 -41.20 -34.07
CA GLU A 53 -26.03 -41.03 -34.06
C GLU A 53 -26.49 -40.25 -32.82
N LEU A 54 -27.32 -39.22 -33.03
CA LEU A 54 -27.89 -38.43 -31.95
C LEU A 54 -29.04 -39.17 -31.26
N SER A 55 -28.71 -39.92 -30.21
CA SER A 55 -29.71 -40.48 -29.30
C SER A 55 -30.11 -39.50 -28.22
N SER A 56 -31.41 -39.41 -27.91
CA SER A 56 -31.92 -38.57 -26.82
C SER A 56 -31.19 -38.83 -25.48
N ARG A 57 -30.88 -40.10 -25.17
CA ARG A 57 -30.17 -40.49 -23.95
C ARG A 57 -28.78 -39.85 -23.85
N THR A 58 -28.01 -39.85 -24.93
CA THR A 58 -26.64 -39.31 -24.93
C THR A 58 -26.68 -37.79 -24.90
N VAL A 59 -27.59 -37.16 -25.65
CA VAL A 59 -27.75 -35.70 -25.69
C VAL A 59 -28.08 -35.14 -24.30
N PHE A 60 -29.11 -35.66 -23.63
CA PHE A 60 -29.51 -35.17 -22.31
C PHE A 60 -28.41 -35.38 -21.27
N SER A 61 -27.78 -36.56 -21.25
CA SER A 61 -26.70 -36.86 -20.29
C SER A 61 -25.48 -35.93 -20.49
N THR A 62 -25.05 -35.72 -21.74
CA THR A 62 -23.91 -34.86 -22.05
C THR A 62 -24.18 -33.40 -21.71
N VAL A 63 -25.36 -32.87 -22.02
CA VAL A 63 -25.73 -31.48 -21.66
C VAL A 63 -25.71 -31.30 -20.13
N THR A 64 -26.27 -32.24 -19.37
CA THR A 64 -26.22 -32.17 -17.90
C THR A 64 -24.79 -32.20 -17.36
N LEU A 65 -23.92 -33.07 -17.91
CA LEU A 65 -22.52 -33.15 -17.47
C LEU A 65 -21.76 -31.85 -17.78
N VAL A 66 -21.93 -31.30 -18.98
CA VAL A 66 -21.30 -30.04 -19.41
C VAL A 66 -21.72 -28.89 -18.50
N ASN A 67 -23.02 -28.78 -18.18
CA ASN A 67 -23.55 -27.76 -17.27
C ASN A 67 -22.86 -27.78 -15.89
N ILE A 68 -22.65 -28.97 -15.32
CA ILE A 68 -22.02 -29.13 -14.00
C ILE A 68 -20.54 -28.74 -14.06
N VAL A 69 -19.81 -29.21 -15.09
CA VAL A 69 -18.38 -28.94 -15.23
C VAL A 69 -18.12 -27.45 -15.47
N GLN A 70 -18.96 -26.80 -16.27
CA GLN A 70 -18.80 -25.40 -16.65
C GLN A 70 -18.92 -24.45 -15.45
N LEU A 71 -19.84 -24.72 -14.52
CA LEU A 71 -19.96 -23.93 -13.29
C LEU A 71 -18.63 -23.92 -12.51
N THR A 72 -18.01 -25.09 -12.35
CA THR A 72 -16.76 -25.25 -11.61
C THR A 72 -15.57 -24.64 -12.34
N MET A 73 -15.44 -24.93 -13.64
CA MET A 73 -14.28 -24.53 -14.44
C MET A 73 -14.28 -23.06 -14.85
N THR A 74 -15.45 -22.44 -15.07
CA THR A 74 -15.51 -21.05 -15.51
C THR A 74 -15.72 -20.11 -14.33
N LYS A 75 -16.68 -20.41 -13.45
CA LYS A 75 -17.06 -19.48 -12.37
C LYS A 75 -16.11 -19.61 -11.18
N PHE A 76 -16.07 -20.77 -10.52
CA PHE A 76 -15.25 -20.92 -9.30
C PHE A 76 -13.76 -20.73 -9.57
N PHE A 77 -13.25 -21.24 -10.68
CA PHE A 77 -11.85 -21.02 -11.07
C PHE A 77 -11.52 -19.54 -11.26
N SER A 78 -12.34 -18.78 -11.99
CA SER A 78 -12.12 -17.34 -12.20
C SER A 78 -12.17 -16.56 -10.88
N PHE A 79 -13.10 -16.92 -9.99
CA PHE A 79 -13.18 -16.33 -8.65
C PHE A 79 -11.95 -16.66 -7.79
N ALA A 80 -11.45 -17.90 -7.86
CA ALA A 80 -10.24 -18.30 -7.15
C ALA A 80 -9.01 -17.52 -7.61
N VAL A 81 -8.81 -17.37 -8.92
CA VAL A 81 -7.69 -16.58 -9.47
C VAL A 81 -7.76 -15.12 -9.01
N MET A 82 -8.94 -14.51 -9.06
CA MET A 82 -9.16 -13.15 -8.55
C MET A 82 -8.81 -13.06 -7.06
N GLY A 83 -9.35 -13.96 -6.24
CA GLY A 83 -9.12 -13.96 -4.79
C GLY A 83 -7.66 -14.18 -4.40
N VAL A 84 -6.95 -15.08 -5.08
CA VAL A 84 -5.51 -15.30 -4.86
C VAL A 84 -4.70 -14.06 -5.21
N SER A 85 -5.02 -13.39 -6.31
CA SER A 85 -4.31 -12.15 -6.71
C SER A 85 -4.51 -11.01 -5.71
N GLU A 86 -5.74 -10.83 -5.21
CA GLU A 86 -6.06 -9.81 -4.22
C GLU A 86 -5.40 -10.12 -2.87
N CYS A 87 -5.43 -11.39 -2.45
CA CYS A 87 -4.78 -11.86 -1.22
C CYS A 87 -3.26 -11.62 -1.29
N TYR A 88 -2.61 -11.99 -2.40
CA TYR A 88 -1.18 -11.81 -2.58
C TYR A 88 -0.75 -10.33 -2.43
N VAL A 89 -1.44 -9.41 -3.11
CA VAL A 89 -1.15 -7.97 -3.00
C VAL A 89 -1.43 -7.46 -1.58
N THR A 90 -2.48 -7.95 -0.93
CA THR A 90 -2.83 -7.56 0.44
C THR A 90 -1.74 -7.99 1.43
N VAL A 91 -1.30 -9.25 1.35
CA VAL A 91 -0.21 -9.77 2.18
C VAL A 91 1.08 -9.01 1.93
N SER A 92 1.40 -8.70 0.68
CA SER A 92 2.58 -7.89 0.35
C SER A 92 2.54 -6.50 1.00
N ARG A 93 1.39 -5.82 1.00
CA ARG A 93 1.24 -4.52 1.69
C ARG A 93 1.40 -4.63 3.20
N ILE A 94 0.81 -5.67 3.80
CA ILE A 94 0.95 -5.93 5.23
C ILE A 94 2.42 -6.18 5.56
N GLN A 95 3.13 -6.95 4.74
CA GLN A 95 4.55 -7.21 4.91
C GLN A 95 5.38 -5.92 4.84
N THR A 96 5.11 -5.04 3.86
CA THR A 96 5.77 -3.72 3.78
C THR A 96 5.51 -2.87 5.01
N PHE A 97 4.27 -2.88 5.53
CA PHE A 97 3.92 -2.16 6.75
C PHE A 97 4.62 -2.73 7.98
N LEU A 98 4.69 -4.06 8.14
CA LEU A 98 5.38 -4.70 9.26
C LEU A 98 6.91 -4.53 9.20
N HIS A 99 7.46 -4.22 8.03
CA HIS A 99 8.89 -3.94 7.84
C HIS A 99 9.19 -2.43 7.89
N SER A 100 8.21 -1.57 8.20
CA SER A 100 8.50 -0.16 8.40
C SER A 100 9.39 0.02 9.64
N SER A 101 10.17 1.09 9.67
CA SER A 101 11.02 1.42 10.81
C SER A 101 10.14 1.66 12.04
N GLU A 102 10.36 0.86 13.09
CA GLU A 102 9.77 1.09 14.41
C GLU A 102 10.59 2.13 15.19
N LEU A 103 9.91 2.91 16.03
CA LEU A 103 10.56 3.78 17.01
C LEU A 103 11.28 2.89 18.03
N ARG A 104 12.59 3.04 18.15
CA ARG A 104 13.38 2.36 19.18
C ARG A 104 13.21 3.12 20.49
N VAL A 105 12.54 2.51 21.46
CA VAL A 105 12.57 2.95 22.85
C VAL A 105 13.72 2.21 23.50
N ASP A 106 14.92 2.80 23.45
CA ASP A 106 16.04 2.29 24.25
C ASP A 106 15.80 2.73 25.70
N ASP A 107 15.21 1.85 26.51
CA ASP A 107 15.06 2.00 27.95
C ASP A 107 16.43 1.87 28.65
N ILE A 108 17.33 2.83 28.43
CA ILE A 108 18.55 2.95 29.22
C ILE A 108 18.17 3.67 30.52
N VAL A 109 17.57 2.91 31.44
CA VAL A 109 17.32 3.40 32.81
C VAL A 109 18.66 3.34 33.56
N ASP A 110 19.36 4.48 33.61
CA ASP A 110 20.44 4.65 34.58
C ASP A 110 19.81 4.85 35.97
N GLU A 111 19.69 3.75 36.74
CA GLU A 111 19.17 3.75 38.11
C GLU A 111 19.95 4.67 39.08
N GLN A 112 21.12 5.19 38.66
CA GLN A 112 22.02 5.99 39.51
C GLN A 112 22.14 7.46 39.06
N ALA A 113 21.58 7.85 37.91
CA ALA A 113 21.60 9.24 37.48
C ALA A 113 20.50 10.05 38.18
N GLY A 114 20.90 11.02 39.00
CA GLY A 114 19.96 12.02 39.54
C GLY A 114 19.14 12.65 38.41
N ALA A 115 17.87 12.99 38.67
CA ALA A 115 16.87 13.42 37.68
C ALA A 115 17.24 14.73 36.94
N THR A 116 18.20 14.64 36.02
CA THR A 116 18.77 15.73 35.24
C THR A 116 18.72 15.32 33.77
N VAL A 117 18.17 16.18 32.91
CA VAL A 117 18.16 15.95 31.45
C VAL A 117 19.31 16.73 30.85
N SER A 118 20.31 16.04 30.30
CA SER A 118 21.47 16.66 29.64
C SER A 118 21.50 16.25 28.16
N LEU A 119 21.66 17.23 27.28
CA LEU A 119 21.87 17.05 25.85
C LEU A 119 23.24 17.64 25.52
N SER A 120 24.09 16.90 24.80
CA SER A 120 25.39 17.39 24.37
C SER A 120 25.62 17.11 22.89
N ASN A 121 25.98 18.15 22.14
CA ASN A 121 26.24 18.12 20.70
C ASN A 121 25.16 17.38 19.87
N VAL A 122 23.89 17.64 20.17
CA VAL A 122 22.76 16.99 19.49
C VAL A 122 22.46 17.69 18.18
N THR A 123 22.50 16.93 17.09
CA THR A 123 22.11 17.38 15.74
C THR A 123 20.99 16.47 15.23
N CYS A 124 19.84 17.07 14.88
CA CYS A 124 18.64 16.36 14.47
C CYS A 124 18.26 16.72 13.04
N TYR A 125 17.62 15.78 12.34
CA TYR A 125 17.20 15.95 10.96
C TYR A 125 15.77 15.47 10.75
N TRP A 126 15.03 16.15 9.88
CA TRP A 126 13.77 15.67 9.36
C TRP A 126 14.00 14.73 8.18
N ASN A 127 13.42 13.54 8.25
CA ASN A 127 13.42 12.60 7.14
C ASN A 127 12.48 13.08 6.03
N ASN A 128 12.91 12.91 4.78
CA ASN A 128 12.13 13.13 3.56
C ASN A 128 11.66 14.56 3.32
N VAL A 129 12.60 15.47 3.09
CA VAL A 129 12.27 16.75 2.45
C VAL A 129 12.47 16.62 0.94
N THR A 130 11.44 16.11 0.27
CA THR A 130 11.27 16.31 -1.17
C THR A 130 10.76 17.74 -1.37
N ASP A 131 11.62 18.58 -1.94
CA ASP A 131 11.35 19.96 -2.38
C ASP A 131 11.22 21.03 -1.29
N VAL A 132 12.37 21.44 -0.73
CA VAL A 132 12.53 22.83 -0.29
C VAL A 132 13.61 23.47 -1.16
N VAL A 133 13.15 24.18 -2.19
CA VAL A 133 13.94 25.20 -2.88
C VAL A 133 14.02 26.39 -1.93
N GLY A 134 15.09 26.48 -1.15
CA GLY A 134 15.33 27.63 -0.28
C GLY A 134 16.29 27.33 0.86
N ASP A 135 17.54 27.77 0.69
CA ASP A 135 18.57 28.23 1.65
C ASP A 135 18.79 27.53 3.02
N SER A 136 18.11 26.43 3.33
CA SER A 136 18.35 25.66 4.54
C SER A 136 19.38 24.56 4.27
N GLN A 137 20.44 24.54 5.09
CA GLN A 137 21.52 23.55 5.04
C GLN A 137 20.95 22.12 4.92
N THR A 138 21.10 21.56 3.72
CA THR A 138 20.64 20.21 3.38
C THR A 138 21.86 19.32 3.37
N CYS A 139 21.89 18.31 4.23
CA CYS A 139 22.99 17.36 4.31
C CYS A 139 22.61 16.14 3.47
N VAL A 140 23.41 15.84 2.44
CA VAL A 140 23.28 14.60 1.68
C VAL A 140 24.16 13.55 2.36
N VAL A 141 23.54 12.70 3.18
CA VAL A 141 24.22 11.52 3.72
C VAL A 141 23.95 10.36 2.78
N LYS A 142 24.99 9.83 2.13
CA LYS A 142 24.91 8.52 1.47
C LYS A 142 25.03 7.47 2.57
N GLU A 143 23.95 6.74 2.85
CA GLU A 143 24.09 5.53 3.64
C GLU A 143 25.01 4.54 2.90
N PRO A 144 26.05 4.01 3.56
CA PRO A 144 26.78 2.88 3.04
C PRO A 144 25.96 1.64 3.39
N LEU A 145 25.61 0.82 2.39
CA LEU A 145 24.92 -0.48 2.49
C LEU A 145 23.42 -0.47 2.17
N SER A 146 23.07 -0.13 0.94
CA SER A 146 22.23 -0.99 0.09
C SER A 146 22.16 -0.41 -1.31
N ASP A 147 22.43 -1.26 -2.30
CA ASP A 147 22.28 -0.96 -3.71
C ASP A 147 20.83 -0.56 -4.01
N GLU A 148 20.57 0.74 -4.14
CA GLU A 148 19.90 1.36 -5.29
C GLU A 148 19.79 2.88 -5.06
N SER A 149 20.13 3.63 -6.11
CA SER A 149 20.21 5.09 -6.21
C SER A 149 18.98 5.87 -5.72
N SER A 150 18.85 6.04 -4.41
CA SER A 150 17.96 7.02 -3.79
C SER A 150 18.71 7.83 -2.74
N SER A 151 19.16 9.03 -3.12
CA SER A 151 19.76 9.97 -2.17
C SER A 151 18.66 10.49 -1.24
N VAL A 152 18.60 9.97 -0.02
CA VAL A 152 17.71 10.50 1.01
C VAL A 152 18.22 11.90 1.38
N ARG A 153 17.36 12.92 1.21
CA ARG A 153 17.67 14.29 1.61
C ARG A 153 17.13 14.53 3.01
N PHE A 154 18.04 14.92 3.89
CA PHE A 154 17.73 15.28 5.27
C PHE A 154 17.71 16.80 5.38
N ALA A 155 16.68 17.34 6.02
CA ALA A 155 16.65 18.76 6.39
C ALA A 155 17.09 18.91 7.84
N LEU A 156 18.09 19.75 8.06
CA LEU A 156 18.62 20.04 9.40
C LEU A 156 17.53 20.69 10.26
N ALA A 157 17.19 20.05 11.38
CA ALA A 157 16.18 20.52 12.33
C ALA A 157 16.82 21.25 13.52
N LEU A 158 17.93 20.69 14.03
CA LEU A 158 18.73 21.22 15.12
C LEU A 158 20.21 20.99 14.79
N ASP A 159 21.06 21.96 15.09
CA ASP A 159 22.50 21.87 14.84
C ASP A 159 23.28 22.07 16.14
N ASN A 160 24.03 21.03 16.54
CA ASN A 160 24.99 21.06 17.64
C ASN A 160 24.46 21.70 18.94
N VAL A 161 23.28 21.25 19.39
CA VAL A 161 22.61 21.79 20.58
C VAL A 161 23.14 21.10 21.85
N THR A 162 23.57 21.90 22.83
CA THR A 162 24.03 21.45 24.15
C THR A 162 23.22 22.17 25.24
N LEU A 163 22.53 21.43 26.10
CA LEU A 163 21.59 21.94 27.11
C LEU A 163 21.57 21.04 28.35
N ASP A 164 21.57 21.64 29.53
CA ASP A 164 21.46 20.94 30.81
C ASP A 164 20.26 21.44 31.61
N PHE A 165 19.36 20.53 31.98
CA PHE A 165 18.16 20.80 32.78
C PHE A 165 18.27 20.14 34.16
N SER A 166 18.38 20.96 35.20
CA SER A 166 18.40 20.54 36.60
C SER A 166 17.00 20.29 37.16
N GLN A 167 16.85 19.32 38.06
CA GLN A 167 15.57 19.06 38.74
C GLN A 167 15.07 20.29 39.53
N GLY A 168 13.74 20.50 39.52
CA GLY A 168 13.09 21.51 40.36
C GLY A 168 13.03 22.92 39.76
N ASN A 169 13.55 23.12 38.54
CA ASN A 169 13.55 24.39 37.84
C ASN A 169 12.57 24.40 36.64
N LEU A 170 11.93 25.55 36.40
CA LEU A 170 11.11 25.78 35.22
C LEU A 170 11.93 26.50 34.15
N HIS A 171 12.19 25.83 33.03
CA HIS A 171 12.96 26.37 31.92
C HIS A 171 12.03 26.90 30.82
N CYS A 172 12.35 28.07 30.25
CA CYS A 172 11.57 28.69 29.16
C CYS A 172 12.43 28.76 27.88
N ILE A 173 11.93 28.17 26.79
CA ILE A 173 12.59 28.20 25.47
C ILE A 173 11.88 29.24 24.60
N ILE A 174 12.62 30.26 24.15
CA ILE A 174 12.08 31.39 23.37
C ILE A 174 12.87 31.53 22.06
N GLY A 175 12.17 31.84 20.95
CA GLY A 175 12.80 32.08 19.65
C GLY A 175 11.78 32.35 18.54
N PRO A 176 12.22 32.78 17.35
CA PRO A 176 11.34 33.10 16.22
C PRO A 176 10.61 31.88 15.65
N VAL A 177 9.55 32.08 14.86
CA VAL A 177 8.81 30.98 14.21
C VAL A 177 9.74 30.21 13.26
N GLY A 178 9.74 28.87 13.34
CA GLY A 178 10.58 28.00 12.49
C GLY A 178 11.99 27.70 13.01
N CYS A 179 12.40 28.23 14.18
CA CYS A 179 13.76 28.02 14.71
C CYS A 179 14.02 26.66 15.41
N GLY A 180 13.15 25.65 15.22
CA GLY A 180 13.36 24.32 15.80
C GLY A 180 12.88 24.11 17.25
N LYS A 181 12.11 25.02 17.86
CA LYS A 181 11.58 24.83 19.24
C LYS A 181 10.80 23.53 19.42
N SER A 182 9.89 23.23 18.49
CA SER A 182 9.11 21.97 18.52
C SER A 182 10.00 20.77 18.25
N ALA A 183 10.97 20.89 17.33
CA ALA A 183 11.94 19.84 17.04
C ALA A 183 12.80 19.50 18.27
N LEU A 184 13.18 20.50 19.07
CA LEU A 184 13.92 20.30 20.32
C LEU A 184 13.08 19.54 21.36
N LEU A 185 11.80 19.86 21.48
CA LEU A 185 10.91 19.13 22.38
C LEU A 185 10.68 17.69 21.93
N GLN A 186 10.58 17.45 20.62
CA GLN A 186 10.44 16.10 20.04
C GLN A 186 11.72 15.27 20.24
N ALA A 187 12.89 15.88 20.04
CA ALA A 187 14.16 15.24 20.32
C ALA A 187 14.30 14.84 21.80
N ILE A 188 13.83 15.66 22.74
CA ILE A 188 13.80 15.32 24.18
C ILE A 188 12.77 14.22 24.47
N ALA A 189 11.65 14.19 23.74
CA ALA A 189 10.62 13.17 23.87
C ALA A 189 10.98 11.82 23.24
N GLY A 190 12.03 11.77 22.40
CA GLY A 190 12.45 10.56 21.68
C GLY A 190 11.65 10.30 20.39
N GLU A 191 11.02 11.32 19.81
CA GLU A 191 10.32 11.29 18.51
C GLU A 191 11.21 11.82 17.37
#